data_AF-A0A7L3ECI6-F1
#
_entry.id   AF-A0A7L3ECI6-F1
#
_cell.length_a   1.000
_cell.length_b   1.000
_cell.length_c   1.000
_cell.angle_alpha   90.00
_cell.angle_beta   90.00
_cell.angle_gamma   90.00
#
_symmetry.space_group_name_H-M   'P 1'
#
loop_
_entity.id
_entity.type
_entity.pdbx_description
1 polymer ?
#
loop_
_entity_poly.entity_id
_entity_poly.type
_entity_poly.pdbx_seq_one_letter_code
_entity_poly.pdbx_strand_id
1 'polypeptide(L)'
;AALARLVAEAAAEAVSSGGRFALGLSGGSLVPLLARELPGALRAVPGAEPGRWLVALCDERLVPPEHPESTAGAYRVRGGGTEGTGRAGGVSG
;
A
#
# COMPACT_ATOMS: atom_id res chain seq x y z
N ALA A 1 5.49 4.27 11.54
CA ALA A 1 6.24 3.04 11.86
C ALA A 1 5.42 1.99 12.62
N ALA A 2 4.94 2.23 13.86
CA ALA A 2 4.37 1.18 14.72
C ALA A 2 3.24 0.34 14.08
N LEU A 3 2.24 0.98 13.45
CA LEU A 3 1.15 0.27 12.78
C LEU A 3 1.66 -0.62 11.62
N ALA A 4 2.53 -0.10 10.76
CA ALA A 4 3.08 -0.87 9.65
C ALA A 4 3.90 -2.07 10.13
N ARG A 5 4.65 -1.91 11.23
CA ARG A 5 5.41 -2.99 11.86
C ARG A 5 4.48 -4.05 12.43
N LEU A 6 3.42 -3.66 13.15
CA LEU A 6 2.40 -4.58 13.67
C LEU A 6 1.77 -5.40 12.53
N VAL A 7 1.41 -4.76 11.42
CA VAL A 7 0.86 -5.45 10.25
C VAL A 7 1.87 -6.46 9.68
N ALA A 8 3.14 -6.09 9.54
CA ALA A 8 4.17 -6.98 9.01
C ALA A 8 4.48 -8.16 9.96
N GLU A 9 4.51 -7.94 11.27
CA GLU A 9 4.69 -8.99 12.28
C GLU A 9 3.49 -9.95 12.32
N ALA A 10 2.27 -9.42 12.27
CA ALA A 10 1.06 -10.25 12.18
C ALA A 10 1.03 -11.08 10.89
N ALA A 11 1.51 -10.53 9.78
CA ALA A 11 1.65 -11.27 8.53
C ALA A 11 2.67 -12.40 8.63
N ALA A 12 3.84 -12.14 9.21
CA ALA A 12 4.87 -13.17 9.40
C ALA A 12 4.36 -14.32 10.28
N GLU A 13 3.58 -14.02 11.33
CA GLU A 13 2.97 -15.04 12.19
C GLU A 13 1.89 -15.87 11.47
N ALA A 14 1.06 -15.23 10.64
CA ALA A 14 0.07 -15.95 9.84
C ALA A 14 0.74 -16.87 8.80
N VAL A 15 1.87 -16.46 8.24
CA VAL A 15 2.64 -17.25 7.28
C VAL A 15 3.40 -18.39 7.96
N SER A 16 3.98 -18.16 9.15
CA SER A 16 4.72 -19.17 9.91
C SER A 16 3.84 -20.36 10.32
N SER A 17 2.55 -20.11 10.56
CA SER A 17 1.54 -21.14 10.82
C SER A 17 1.02 -21.85 9.54
N GLY A 18 1.61 -21.57 8.38
CA GLY A 18 1.24 -22.13 7.07
C GLY A 18 0.05 -21.42 6.39
N GLY A 19 -0.54 -20.42 7.05
CA GLY A 19 -1.74 -19.70 6.63
C GLY A 19 -1.50 -18.51 5.70
N ARG A 20 -2.60 -17.86 5.31
CA ARG A 20 -2.59 -16.58 4.59
C ARG A 20 -2.85 -15.45 5.59
N PHE A 21 -2.31 -14.27 5.30
CA PHE A 21 -2.61 -13.07 6.06
C PHE A 21 -3.73 -12.27 5.37
N ALA A 22 -4.82 -11.97 6.08
CA ALA A 22 -5.91 -11.16 5.55
C ALA A 22 -5.87 -9.76 6.17
N LEU A 23 -5.93 -8.71 5.33
CA LEU A 23 -5.87 -7.31 5.75
C LEU A 23 -7.01 -6.50 5.13
N GLY A 24 -7.84 -5.91 5.99
CA GLY A 24 -8.78 -4.87 5.61
C GLY A 24 -8.10 -3.50 5.61
N LEU A 25 -8.20 -2.78 4.50
CA LEU A 25 -7.73 -1.40 4.37
C LEU A 25 -8.91 -0.45 4.49
N SER A 26 -8.85 0.42 5.49
CA SER A 26 -9.76 1.56 5.62
C SER A 26 -9.19 2.80 4.93
N GLY A 27 -10.08 3.72 4.56
CA GLY A 27 -9.72 5.03 4.02
C GLY A 27 -9.20 6.02 5.06
N GLY A 28 -9.22 7.30 4.69
CA GLY A 28 -8.89 8.42 5.59
C GLY A 28 -7.43 8.48 6.03
N SER A 29 -7.21 8.76 7.32
CA SER A 29 -5.87 9.03 7.88
C SER A 29 -4.91 7.84 7.88
N LEU A 30 -5.43 6.60 7.74
CA LEU A 30 -4.60 5.39 7.69
C LEU A 30 -3.89 5.21 6.35
N VAL A 31 -4.47 5.71 5.25
CA VAL A 31 -3.89 5.59 3.91
C VAL A 31 -2.47 6.18 3.83
N PRO A 32 -2.23 7.46 4.17
CA PRO A 32 -0.87 8.02 4.11
C PRO A 32 0.12 7.35 5.06
N LEU A 33 -0.35 6.86 6.21
CA LEU A 33 0.49 6.17 7.19
C LEU A 33 0.95 4.82 6.62
N LEU A 34 0.01 3.98 6.20
CA LEU A 34 0.32 2.64 5.70
C LEU A 34 1.06 2.69 4.36
N ALA A 35 0.65 3.54 3.41
CA ALA A 35 1.31 3.63 2.11
C ALA A 35 2.79 4.03 2.23
N ARG A 36 3.13 4.91 3.18
CA ARG A 36 4.50 5.36 3.41
C ARG A 36 5.34 4.32 4.18
N GLU A 37 4.77 3.72 5.22
CA GLU A 37 5.56 2.98 6.22
C GLU A 37 5.59 1.47 5.96
N LEU A 38 4.55 0.91 5.33
CA LEU A 38 4.43 -0.54 5.11
C LEU A 38 5.55 -1.12 4.24
N PRO A 39 5.99 -0.48 3.12
CA PRO A 39 7.12 -0.99 2.35
C PRO A 39 8.41 -1.14 3.16
N GLY A 40 8.67 -0.22 4.09
CA GLY A 40 9.82 -0.30 5.00
C GLY A 40 9.67 -1.42 6.02
N ALA A 41 8.49 -1.55 6.63
CA ALA A 41 8.20 -2.61 7.59
C ALA A 41 8.30 -4.01 6.97
N LEU A 42 7.82 -4.20 5.74
CA LEU A 42 7.92 -5.46 5.01
C LEU A 42 9.37 -5.87 4.73
N ARG A 43 10.28 -4.92 4.51
CA ARG A 43 11.73 -5.20 4.39
C ARG A 43 12.36 -5.56 5.73
N ALA A 44 11.85 -4.98 6.83
CA ALA A 44 12.39 -5.15 8.17
C ALA A 44 11.89 -6.43 8.88
N VAL A 45 10.78 -7.03 8.41
CA VAL A 45 10.17 -8.23 9.00
C VAL A 45 10.21 -9.38 7.98
N PRO A 46 11.21 -10.27 8.07
CA PRO A 46 11.28 -11.49 7.26
C PRO A 46 10.05 -12.37 7.47
N GLY A 47 9.67 -13.15 6.45
CA GLY A 47 8.54 -14.07 6.54
C GLY A 47 7.15 -13.43 6.37
N ALA A 48 7.06 -12.10 6.28
CA ALA A 48 5.78 -11.43 6.04
C ALA A 48 5.13 -11.79 4.69
N GLU A 49 5.89 -12.25 3.69
CA GLU A 49 5.43 -12.76 2.39
C GLU A 49 4.17 -12.11 1.78
N PRO A 50 4.26 -10.88 1.21
CA PRO A 50 3.12 -10.18 0.60
C PRO A 50 2.36 -10.98 -0.46
N GLY A 51 3.02 -11.94 -1.13
CA GLY A 51 2.37 -12.86 -2.08
C GLY A 51 1.34 -13.81 -1.46
N ARG A 52 1.33 -13.96 -0.12
CA ARG A 52 0.33 -14.74 0.64
C ARG A 52 -0.79 -13.88 1.23
N TRP A 53 -0.84 -12.60 0.90
CA TRP A 53 -1.82 -11.69 1.49
C TRP A 53 -3.14 -11.71 0.73
N LEU A 54 -4.23 -11.61 1.47
CA LEU A 54 -5.55 -11.27 0.96
C LEU A 54 -5.87 -9.86 1.44
N VAL A 55 -5.90 -8.90 0.51
CA VAL A 55 -6.14 -7.49 0.83
C VAL A 55 -7.50 -7.09 0.29
N ALA A 56 -8.34 -6.51 1.14
CA ALA A 56 -9.65 -5.99 0.80
C ALA A 56 -9.83 -4.58 1.36
N LEU A 57 -10.70 -3.78 0.74
CA LEU A 57 -11.14 -2.53 1.33
C LEU A 57 -12.26 -2.82 2.32
N CYS A 58 -12.24 -2.17 3.49
CA CYS A 58 -13.33 -2.26 4.46
C CYS A 58 -14.62 -1.64 3.90
N ASP A 59 -14.48 -0.56 3.15
CA ASP A 59 -15.51 0.18 2.44
C ASP A 59 -14.87 0.98 1.28
N GLU A 60 -15.67 1.43 0.33
CA GLU A 60 -15.22 2.29 -0.77
C GLU A 60 -16.34 3.24 -1.20
N ARG A 61 -15.97 4.45 -1.62
CA ARG A 61 -16.91 5.42 -2.20
C ARG A 61 -17.17 5.04 -3.65
N LEU A 62 -18.44 5.08 -4.07
CA LEU A 62 -18.81 4.86 -5.47
C LEU A 62 -18.47 6.09 -6.32
N VAL A 63 -17.18 6.26 -6.61
CA VAL A 63 -16.58 7.35 -7.40
C VAL A 63 -15.46 6.80 -8.28
N PRO A 64 -15.03 7.52 -9.33
CA PRO A 64 -13.86 7.13 -10.12
C PRO A 64 -12.59 6.99 -9.24
N PRO A 65 -11.62 6.12 -9.60
CA PRO A 65 -10.40 5.93 -8.82
C PRO A 65 -9.54 7.18 -8.64
N GLU A 66 -9.60 8.14 -9.56
CA GLU A 66 -8.83 9.39 -9.50
C GLU A 66 -9.48 10.42 -8.56
N HIS A 67 -10.71 10.15 -8.11
CA HIS A 67 -11.42 11.04 -7.20
C HIS A 67 -10.74 11.07 -5.82
N PRO A 68 -10.59 12.24 -5.17
CA PRO A 68 -9.88 12.36 -3.89
C PRO A 68 -10.45 11.52 -2.74
N GLU A 69 -11.74 11.17 -2.83
CA GLU A 69 -12.43 10.31 -1.86
C GLU A 69 -12.30 8.80 -2.16
N SER A 70 -11.63 8.39 -3.25
CA SER A 70 -11.39 6.98 -3.54
C SER A 70 -10.29 6.43 -2.62
N THR A 71 -10.63 5.43 -1.80
CA THR A 71 -9.64 4.76 -0.94
C THR A 71 -8.66 3.94 -1.79
N ALA A 72 -9.17 3.18 -2.77
CA ALA A 72 -8.38 2.42 -3.74
C ALA A 72 -7.42 3.34 -4.51
N GLY A 73 -7.93 4.47 -4.98
CA GLY A 73 -7.15 5.51 -5.65
C GLY A 73 -6.01 6.03 -4.79
N ALA A 74 -6.31 6.39 -3.55
CA ALA A 74 -5.34 6.93 -2.61
C ALA A 74 -4.20 5.94 -2.26
N TYR A 75 -4.47 4.64 -2.26
CA TYR A 75 -3.43 3.61 -2.14
C TYR A 75 -2.62 3.41 -3.44
N ARG A 76 -3.24 3.50 -4.63
CA ARG A 76 -2.54 3.34 -5.92
C ARG A 76 -1.53 4.45 -6.20
N VAL A 77 -1.93 5.72 -6.01
CA VAL A 77 -1.06 6.88 -6.30
C VAL A 77 0.24 6.85 -5.49
N ARG A 78 0.23 6.19 -4.33
CA ARG A 78 1.35 6.16 -3.39
C ARG A 78 2.17 4.86 -3.42
N GLY A 79 1.72 3.86 -4.17
CA GLY A 79 2.40 2.56 -4.32
C GLY A 79 3.41 2.49 -5.47
N GLY A 80 3.51 3.54 -6.30
CA GLY A 80 4.45 3.61 -7.42
C GLY A 80 5.82 4.13 -7.00
N GLY A 81 6.84 3.28 -7.08
CA GLY A 81 8.21 3.74 -7.22
C GLY A 81 8.34 4.61 -8.46
N THR A 82 9.22 5.61 -8.40
CA THR A 82 9.61 6.49 -9.49
C THR A 82 9.93 5.71 -10.78
N GLU A 83 9.19 5.95 -11.85
CA GLU A 83 9.76 5.92 -13.20
C GLU A 83 10.17 7.36 -13.57
N GLY A 84 11.44 7.53 -13.91
CA GLY A 84 12.06 8.82 -14.18
C GLY A 84 11.86 9.33 -15.60
N THR A 85 11.70 10.66 -15.69
CA THR A 85 12.43 11.60 -16.55
C THR A 85 12.54 11.38 -18.08
N GLY A 86 12.05 12.38 -18.84
CA GLY A 86 12.54 12.79 -20.17
C GLY A 86 11.41 12.91 -21.20
N ARG A 87 11.20 14.01 -21.92
CA ARG A 87 12.11 15.05 -22.40
C ARG A 87 11.42 16.42 -22.48
N ALA A 88 12.21 17.45 -22.21
CA ALA A 88 12.00 18.79 -22.72
C ALA A 88 11.96 18.77 -24.26
N GLY A 89 10.90 19.33 -24.84
CA GLY A 89 10.86 19.76 -26.23
C GLY A 89 10.87 21.28 -26.24
N GLY A 90 12.01 21.87 -26.63
CA GLY A 90 12.08 23.30 -26.89
C GLY A 90 11.20 23.65 -28.09
N VAL A 91 10.42 24.71 -27.96
CA VAL A 91 9.82 25.41 -29.11
C VAL A 91 10.82 26.46 -29.54
N SER A 92 11.42 26.24 -30.70
CA SER A 92 11.93 27.33 -31.53
C SER A 92 10.73 28.00 -32.19
N GLY A 93 10.64 29.33 -32.05
CA GLY A 93 9.69 30.22 -32.69
C GLY A 93 10.06 31.65 -32.36
#